data_AF-A0A4P7WRX9-F1
#
_entry.id   AF-A0A4P7WRX9-F1
#
_cell.length_a   1.000
_cell.length_b   1.000
_cell.length_c   1.000
_cell.angle_alpha   90.00
_cell.angle_beta   90.00
_cell.angle_gamma   90.00
#
_symmetry.space_group_name_H-M   'P 1'
#
loop_
_entity.id
_entity.type
_entity.pdbx_description
1 polymer ?
#
loop_
_entity_poly.entity_id
_entity_poly.type
_entity_poly.pdbx_seq_one_letter_code
_entity_poly.pdbx_strand_id
1 'polypeptide(L)'
;MPNEQLIKDIKHFEYTTKDRYEVMQNLLKKEYNQSEIIKEFDNYQFKSEWNGNILGFFMIGLAIWIGFSIKSTFGSFNYEFDSSGDFFRLNEWVFKPFLILALLFTGINASINKGFINKNTRLTLLIALVLFIVISISSNSPMSALAGIIGIVIYSLYKTASKESVSSAEIIINSIRRGANDHKVILKKVIAVDGKDWKGSSIFLFLLLAFCLLLNSPIDMTREITYQTANSTSYRPALQSIDTILVYGLKTLLLISLIVSLFLSINYKKFRLLLFTLMSLSVIYIVATIFHSNFQVSIFPPLLIILSGAIKITLDKIALVEAKQDVH
;
A
#
# COMPACT_ATOMS: atom_id res chain seq x y z
N MET A 1 -24.96 -29.32 10.21
CA MET A 1 -24.39 -30.16 9.15
C MET A 1 -24.74 -29.52 7.81
N PRO A 2 -23.89 -29.63 6.77
CA PRO A 2 -24.16 -29.04 5.45
C PRO A 2 -25.34 -29.74 4.76
N ASN A 3 -26.18 -28.99 4.05
CA ASN A 3 -27.25 -29.57 3.23
C ASN A 3 -26.65 -30.08 1.91
N GLU A 4 -26.29 -31.37 1.86
CA GLU A 4 -25.55 -31.96 0.73
C GLU A 4 -26.28 -31.82 -0.61
N GLN A 5 -27.61 -31.87 -0.61
CA GLN A 5 -28.40 -31.72 -1.83
C GLN A 5 -28.35 -30.28 -2.36
N LEU A 6 -28.45 -29.30 -1.46
CA LEU A 6 -28.31 -27.88 -1.81
C LEU A 6 -26.92 -27.58 -2.39
N ILE A 7 -25.85 -28.16 -1.84
CA ILE A 7 -24.49 -28.00 -2.37
C ILE A 7 -24.35 -28.61 -3.78
N LYS A 8 -24.96 -29.78 -4.02
CA LYS A 8 -24.97 -30.41 -5.35
C LYS A 8 -25.69 -29.52 -6.36
N ASP A 9 -26.80 -28.91 -5.96
CA ASP A 9 -27.57 -28.01 -6.81
C ASP A 9 -26.81 -26.70 -7.09
N ILE A 10 -26.13 -26.11 -6.09
CA ILE A 10 -25.25 -24.95 -6.29
C ILE A 10 -24.19 -25.27 -7.34
N LYS A 11 -23.51 -26.43 -7.23
CA LYS A 11 -22.49 -26.88 -8.19
C LYS A 11 -23.07 -27.06 -9.60
N HIS A 12 -24.23 -27.71 -9.70
CA HIS A 12 -24.89 -27.97 -10.97
C HIS A 12 -25.31 -26.67 -11.67
N PHE A 13 -25.91 -25.73 -10.92
CA PHE A 13 -26.32 -24.45 -11.47
C PHE A 13 -25.12 -23.56 -11.81
N GLU A 14 -24.06 -23.55 -11.02
CA GLU A 14 -22.82 -22.84 -11.38
C GLU A 14 -22.25 -23.36 -12.70
N TYR A 15 -22.25 -24.68 -12.90
CA TYR A 15 -21.74 -25.29 -14.14
C TYR A 15 -22.56 -24.89 -15.38
N THR A 16 -23.88 -24.82 -15.23
CA THR A 16 -24.81 -24.57 -16.35
C THR A 16 -24.93 -23.08 -16.68
N THR A 17 -25.10 -22.22 -15.69
CA THR A 17 -25.36 -20.79 -15.88
C THR A 17 -24.09 -19.95 -15.88
N LYS A 18 -23.09 -20.34 -15.08
CA LYS A 18 -21.88 -19.55 -14.75
C LYS A 18 -22.16 -18.17 -14.11
N ASP A 19 -23.42 -17.81 -13.85
CA ASP A 19 -23.82 -16.56 -13.22
C ASP A 19 -24.41 -16.82 -11.82
N ARG A 20 -23.79 -16.25 -10.79
CA ARG A 20 -24.22 -16.39 -9.39
C ARG A 20 -25.65 -15.89 -9.14
N TYR A 21 -26.07 -14.86 -9.88
CA TYR A 21 -27.42 -14.33 -9.78
C TYR A 21 -28.45 -15.35 -10.28
N GLU A 22 -28.17 -16.00 -11.41
CA GLU A 22 -29.02 -17.05 -11.97
C GLU A 22 -29.01 -18.32 -11.13
N VAL A 23 -27.86 -18.69 -10.55
CA VAL A 23 -27.78 -19.77 -9.55
C VAL A 23 -28.76 -19.50 -8.40
N MET A 24 -28.72 -18.29 -7.82
CA MET A 24 -29.63 -17.93 -6.73
C MET A 24 -31.10 -17.97 -7.15
N GLN A 25 -31.44 -17.47 -8.33
CA GLN A 25 -32.81 -17.56 -8.85
C GLN A 25 -33.29 -19.01 -8.94
N ASN A 26 -32.45 -19.92 -9.44
CA ASN A 26 -32.80 -21.33 -9.57
C ASN A 26 -32.93 -22.03 -8.21
N LEU A 27 -32.12 -21.65 -7.21
CA LEU A 27 -32.25 -22.14 -5.85
C LEU A 27 -33.54 -21.67 -5.17
N LEU A 28 -33.92 -20.39 -5.36
CA LEU A 28 -35.18 -19.85 -4.86
C LEU A 28 -36.39 -20.49 -5.54
N LYS A 29 -36.31 -20.79 -6.84
CA LYS A 29 -37.35 -21.54 -7.58
C LYS A 29 -37.53 -22.98 -7.10
N LYS A 30 -36.48 -23.60 -6.54
CA LYS A 30 -36.54 -24.92 -5.90
C LYS A 30 -37.10 -24.88 -4.47
N GLU A 31 -37.56 -23.72 -4.02
CA GLU A 31 -38.21 -23.52 -2.71
C GLU A 31 -37.35 -23.91 -1.50
N TYR A 32 -36.02 -23.86 -1.66
CA TYR A 32 -35.11 -24.03 -0.53
C TYR A 32 -35.30 -22.90 0.51
N ASN A 33 -35.10 -23.23 1.78
CA ASN A 33 -35.15 -22.25 2.85
C ASN A 33 -34.05 -21.18 2.66
N GLN A 34 -34.44 -19.91 2.72
CA GLN A 34 -33.55 -18.78 2.53
C GLN A 34 -32.36 -18.78 3.50
N SER A 35 -32.56 -19.16 4.77
CA SER A 35 -31.47 -19.18 5.76
C SER A 35 -30.43 -20.27 5.45
N GLU A 36 -30.87 -21.40 4.89
CA GLU A 36 -29.99 -22.47 4.42
C GLU A 36 -29.27 -22.07 3.14
N ILE A 37 -29.96 -21.43 2.19
CA ILE A 37 -29.35 -20.89 0.98
C ILE A 37 -28.24 -19.91 1.35
N ILE A 38 -28.52 -18.90 2.19
CA ILE A 38 -27.52 -17.91 2.59
C ILE A 38 -26.28 -18.61 3.16
N LYS A 39 -26.49 -19.52 4.10
CA LYS A 39 -25.40 -20.24 4.77
C LYS A 39 -24.55 -21.06 3.80
N GLU A 40 -25.15 -21.86 2.92
CA GLU A 40 -24.39 -22.73 2.03
C GLU A 40 -23.81 -21.95 0.84
N PHE A 41 -24.52 -20.94 0.32
CA PHE A 41 -24.10 -20.12 -0.81
C PHE A 41 -22.90 -19.23 -0.46
N ASP A 42 -22.90 -18.59 0.72
CA ASP A 42 -21.77 -17.76 1.15
C ASP A 42 -20.52 -18.60 1.49
N ASN A 43 -20.70 -19.85 1.93
CA ASN A 43 -19.59 -20.78 2.19
C ASN A 43 -19.09 -21.48 0.91
N TYR A 44 -19.85 -21.42 -0.18
CA TYR A 44 -19.50 -22.06 -1.43
C TYR A 44 -18.45 -21.25 -2.21
N GLN A 45 -17.33 -21.88 -2.55
CA GLN A 45 -16.27 -21.24 -3.33
C GLN A 45 -16.59 -21.26 -4.83
N PHE A 46 -17.38 -20.29 -5.26
CA PHE A 46 -17.60 -20.04 -6.69
C PHE A 46 -16.28 -19.77 -7.43
N LYS A 47 -16.18 -20.27 -8.65
CA LYS A 47 -15.11 -19.90 -9.58
C LYS A 47 -15.17 -18.40 -9.84
N SER A 48 -14.11 -17.69 -9.47
CA SER A 48 -13.98 -16.26 -9.73
C SER A 48 -13.73 -16.03 -11.22
N GLU A 49 -14.62 -15.31 -11.90
CA GLU A 49 -14.39 -14.83 -13.26
C GLU A 49 -13.26 -13.78 -13.32
N TRP A 50 -13.03 -13.10 -12.19
CA TRP A 50 -11.98 -12.09 -12.08
C TRP A 50 -10.62 -12.76 -11.83
N ASN A 51 -9.73 -12.68 -12.83
CA ASN A 51 -8.32 -13.05 -12.71
C ASN A 51 -7.45 -11.81 -12.46
N GLY A 52 -7.66 -11.17 -11.30
CA GLY A 52 -6.92 -9.98 -10.91
C GLY A 52 -5.42 -10.18 -10.69
N ASN A 53 -4.93 -11.43 -10.71
CA ASN A 53 -3.52 -11.76 -10.58
C ASN A 53 -2.69 -11.19 -11.75
N ILE A 54 -3.28 -11.11 -12.94
CA ILE A 54 -2.62 -10.57 -14.13
C ILE A 54 -2.22 -9.10 -13.91
N LEU A 55 -3.08 -8.30 -13.28
CA LEU A 55 -2.75 -6.92 -12.93
C LEU A 55 -1.60 -6.85 -11.92
N GLY A 56 -1.49 -7.82 -11.01
CA GLY A 56 -0.38 -7.94 -10.06
C GLY A 56 0.96 -8.14 -10.78
N PHE A 57 0.98 -9.04 -11.76
CA PHE A 57 2.16 -9.25 -12.62
C PHE A 57 2.51 -8.03 -13.46
N PHE A 58 1.53 -7.30 -14.00
CA PHE A 58 1.81 -6.05 -14.72
C PHE A 58 2.47 -4.99 -13.82
N MET A 59 2.09 -4.90 -12.54
CA MET A 59 2.75 -3.97 -11.61
C MET A 59 4.20 -4.37 -11.33
N ILE A 60 4.46 -5.66 -11.17
CA ILE A 60 5.83 -6.18 -11.00
C ILE A 60 6.67 -5.89 -12.26
N GLY A 61 6.11 -6.13 -13.45
CA GLY A 61 6.77 -5.81 -14.72
C GLY A 61 7.06 -4.31 -14.87
N LEU A 62 6.11 -3.45 -14.48
CA LEU A 62 6.30 -1.99 -14.48
C LEU A 62 7.41 -1.58 -13.50
N ALA A 63 7.48 -2.19 -12.32
CA ALA A 63 8.55 -1.92 -11.35
C ALA A 63 9.93 -2.26 -11.94
N ILE A 64 10.06 -3.41 -12.59
CA ILE A 64 11.30 -3.83 -13.26
C ILE A 64 11.66 -2.82 -14.37
N TRP A 65 10.69 -2.40 -15.17
CA TRP A 65 10.92 -1.41 -16.23
C TRP A 65 11.38 -0.05 -15.68
N ILE A 66 10.75 0.44 -14.61
CA ILE A 66 11.21 1.67 -13.93
C ILE A 66 12.66 1.51 -13.45
N GLY A 67 13.01 0.33 -12.91
CA GLY A 67 14.38 0.01 -12.48
C GLY A 67 15.42 0.15 -13.59
N PHE A 68 15.13 -0.35 -14.79
CA PHE A 68 16.00 -0.17 -15.96
C PHE A 68 16.09 1.28 -16.45
N SER A 69 15.13 2.14 -16.07
CA SER A 69 15.12 3.54 -16.45
C SER A 69 15.88 4.45 -15.47
N ILE A 70 16.44 3.91 -14.38
CA ILE A 70 17.22 4.69 -13.41
C ILE A 70 18.53 5.14 -14.06
N LYS A 71 18.80 6.44 -14.00
CA LYS A 71 20.05 7.03 -14.49
C LYS A 71 21.05 7.15 -13.36
N SER A 72 22.29 6.71 -13.61
CA SER A 72 23.40 6.95 -12.70
C SER A 72 23.66 8.44 -12.59
N THR A 73 23.74 8.93 -11.36
CA THR A 73 23.99 10.33 -11.03
C THR A 73 25.04 10.37 -9.90
N PHE A 74 25.84 11.43 -9.86
CA PHE A 74 26.85 11.62 -8.82
C PHE A 74 26.37 12.65 -7.77
N GLY A 75 26.63 12.40 -6.49
CA GLY A 75 26.41 13.33 -5.36
C GLY A 75 25.53 12.78 -4.23
N SER A 76 24.96 13.69 -3.44
CA SER A 76 23.91 13.44 -2.43
C SER A 76 22.64 14.25 -2.78
N PHE A 77 21.48 13.79 -2.30
CA PHE A 77 20.23 14.54 -2.47
C PHE A 77 20.12 15.57 -1.36
N ASN A 78 20.10 16.85 -1.71
CA ASN A 78 19.84 17.96 -0.80
C ASN A 78 18.38 18.39 -0.92
N TYR A 79 17.77 18.75 0.21
CA TYR A 79 16.35 19.14 0.30
C TYR A 79 16.09 20.61 -0.07
N GLU A 80 16.98 21.24 -0.85
CA GLU A 80 16.95 22.67 -1.15
C GLU A 80 16.00 23.01 -2.32
N PHE A 81 15.81 22.09 -3.28
CA PHE A 81 14.89 22.23 -4.43
C PHE A 81 15.06 23.52 -5.26
N ASP A 82 16.26 24.08 -5.28
CA ASP A 82 16.55 25.35 -5.95
C ASP A 82 16.85 25.20 -7.45
N SER A 83 17.05 23.95 -7.93
CA SER A 83 17.43 23.69 -9.32
C SER A 83 16.69 22.51 -9.94
N SER A 84 16.62 22.50 -11.28
CA SER A 84 16.14 21.33 -12.05
C SER A 84 16.98 20.07 -11.78
N GLY A 85 18.24 20.22 -11.39
CA GLY A 85 19.12 19.14 -10.94
C GLY A 85 18.64 18.47 -9.65
N ASP A 86 18.06 19.24 -8.73
CA ASP A 86 17.53 18.71 -7.46
C ASP A 86 16.24 17.91 -7.70
N PHE A 87 15.36 18.40 -8.58
CA PHE A 87 14.18 17.64 -9.03
C PHE A 87 14.56 16.37 -9.77
N PHE A 88 15.62 16.41 -10.57
CA PHE A 88 16.14 15.22 -11.24
C PHE A 88 16.69 14.20 -10.24
N ARG A 89 17.49 14.61 -9.25
CA ARG A 89 17.98 13.72 -8.18
C ARG A 89 16.84 13.17 -7.32
N LEU A 90 15.85 14.00 -6.97
CA LEU A 90 14.64 13.56 -6.27
C LEU A 90 13.92 12.46 -7.07
N ASN A 91 13.79 12.62 -8.39
CA ASN A 91 13.16 11.64 -9.25
C ASN A 91 13.94 10.32 -9.29
N GLU A 92 15.25 10.39 -9.56
CA GLU A 92 16.11 9.21 -9.75
C GLU A 92 16.35 8.44 -8.44
N TRP A 93 16.51 9.12 -7.31
CA TRP A 93 16.94 8.50 -6.06
C TRP A 93 15.83 8.28 -5.06
N VAL A 94 14.79 9.10 -5.07
CA VAL A 94 13.68 8.97 -4.13
C VAL A 94 12.46 8.36 -4.82
N PHE A 95 11.89 9.02 -5.82
CA PHE A 95 10.61 8.59 -6.39
C PHE A 95 10.68 7.28 -7.17
N LYS A 96 11.70 7.06 -8.01
CA LYS A 96 11.85 5.79 -8.74
C LYS A 96 12.02 4.61 -7.79
N PRO A 97 12.97 4.60 -6.83
CA PRO A 97 13.09 3.52 -5.85
C PRO A 97 11.82 3.33 -5.02
N PHE A 98 11.18 4.43 -4.59
CA PHE A 98 9.91 4.38 -3.88
C PHE A 98 8.83 3.69 -4.70
N LEU A 99 8.63 4.08 -5.96
CA LEU A 99 7.62 3.49 -6.84
C LEU A 99 7.92 2.04 -7.16
N ILE A 100 9.19 1.67 -7.37
CA ILE A 100 9.59 0.28 -7.59
C ILE A 100 9.15 -0.57 -6.38
N LEU A 101 9.53 -0.17 -5.17
CA LEU A 101 9.16 -0.90 -3.95
C LEU A 101 7.65 -0.93 -3.73
N ALA A 102 6.98 0.20 -3.94
CA ALA A 102 5.53 0.30 -3.79
C ALA A 102 4.79 -0.62 -4.78
N LEU A 103 5.19 -0.63 -6.05
CA LEU A 103 4.64 -1.50 -7.10
C LEU A 103 4.91 -2.98 -6.84
N LEU A 104 6.10 -3.34 -6.33
CA LEU A 104 6.40 -4.71 -5.94
C LEU A 104 5.51 -5.17 -4.79
N PHE A 105 5.41 -4.37 -3.72
CA PHE A 105 4.63 -4.71 -2.53
C PHE A 105 3.15 -4.81 -2.86
N THR A 106 2.61 -3.87 -3.63
CA THR A 106 1.22 -3.91 -4.07
C THR A 106 1.00 -5.02 -5.09
N GLY A 107 1.96 -5.30 -5.96
CA GLY A 107 1.89 -6.36 -6.99
C GLY A 107 1.77 -7.74 -6.37
N ILE A 108 2.64 -8.04 -5.42
CA ILE A 108 2.62 -9.29 -4.66
C ILE A 108 1.31 -9.41 -3.87
N ASN A 109 0.92 -8.36 -3.12
CA ASN A 109 -0.31 -8.37 -2.33
C ASN A 109 -1.57 -8.49 -3.22
N ALA A 110 -1.60 -7.82 -4.37
CA ALA A 110 -2.68 -7.94 -5.34
C ALA A 110 -2.76 -9.36 -5.90
N SER A 111 -1.64 -9.99 -6.27
CA SER A 111 -1.62 -11.38 -6.75
C SER A 111 -2.12 -12.36 -5.69
N ILE A 112 -1.79 -12.15 -4.41
CA ILE A 112 -2.29 -12.98 -3.30
C ILE A 112 -3.79 -12.75 -3.06
N ASN A 113 -4.23 -11.50 -3.14
CA ASN A 113 -5.63 -11.10 -2.89
C ASN A 113 -6.49 -11.08 -4.16
N LYS A 114 -6.12 -11.80 -5.23
CA LYS A 114 -6.88 -11.89 -6.49
C LYS A 114 -7.25 -10.54 -7.12
N GLY A 115 -6.34 -9.57 -7.02
CA GLY A 115 -6.47 -8.22 -7.56
C GLY A 115 -7.47 -7.33 -6.84
N PHE A 116 -7.73 -7.56 -5.56
CA PHE A 116 -8.41 -6.60 -4.70
C PHE A 116 -7.39 -5.74 -3.96
N ILE A 117 -7.60 -4.42 -3.98
CA ILE A 117 -6.73 -3.46 -3.31
C ILE A 117 -7.55 -2.59 -2.34
N ASN A 118 -6.97 -2.30 -1.17
CA ASN A 118 -7.52 -1.36 -0.20
C ASN A 118 -7.74 0.03 -0.83
N LYS A 119 -8.93 0.61 -0.64
CA LYS A 119 -9.32 1.91 -1.23
C LYS A 119 -8.30 3.02 -0.95
N ASN A 120 -7.83 3.12 0.29
CA ASN A 120 -6.92 4.17 0.72
C ASN A 120 -5.52 3.94 0.11
N THR A 121 -5.07 2.69 0.04
CA THR A 121 -3.81 2.33 -0.63
C THR A 121 -3.86 2.68 -2.10
N ARG A 122 -4.95 2.33 -2.79
CA ARG A 122 -5.17 2.68 -4.21
C ARG A 122 -5.13 4.19 -4.42
N LEU A 123 -5.87 4.95 -3.61
CA LEU A 123 -5.90 6.41 -3.70
C LEU A 123 -4.51 7.02 -3.47
N THR A 124 -3.81 6.57 -2.43
CA THR A 124 -2.46 7.08 -2.09
C THR A 124 -1.46 6.80 -3.23
N LEU A 125 -1.54 5.62 -3.86
CA LEU A 125 -0.71 5.27 -5.01
C LEU A 125 -1.02 6.11 -6.25
N LEU A 126 -2.30 6.38 -6.52
CA LEU A 126 -2.68 7.25 -7.62
C LEU A 126 -2.13 8.67 -7.42
N ILE A 127 -2.24 9.22 -6.20
CA ILE A 127 -1.64 10.52 -5.86
C ILE A 127 -0.12 10.48 -6.05
N ALA A 128 0.55 9.43 -5.56
CA ALA A 128 2.00 9.26 -5.74
C ALA A 128 2.41 9.17 -7.22
N LEU A 129 1.64 8.48 -8.06
CA LEU A 129 1.89 8.38 -9.50
C LEU A 129 1.70 9.72 -10.21
N VAL A 130 0.68 10.49 -9.84
CA VAL A 130 0.49 11.85 -10.37
C VAL A 130 1.67 12.74 -10.01
N LEU A 131 2.11 12.73 -8.75
CA LEU A 131 3.30 13.47 -8.31
C LEU A 131 4.55 13.03 -9.09
N PHE A 132 4.74 11.73 -9.29
CA PHE A 132 5.84 11.20 -10.08
C PHE A 132 5.82 11.64 -11.55
N ILE A 133 4.63 11.74 -12.17
CA ILE A 133 4.49 12.26 -13.54
C ILE A 133 4.92 13.73 -13.57
N VAL A 134 4.42 14.55 -12.65
CA VAL A 134 4.77 15.98 -12.57
C VAL A 134 6.28 16.15 -12.43
N ILE A 135 6.89 15.44 -11.48
CA ILE A 135 8.34 15.50 -11.25
C ILE A 135 9.14 15.00 -12.46
N SER A 136 8.68 13.92 -13.11
CA SER A 136 9.33 13.36 -14.30
C SER A 136 9.28 14.31 -15.49
N ILE A 137 8.20 15.07 -15.64
CA ILE A 137 8.10 16.13 -16.66
C ILE A 137 9.07 17.26 -16.33
N SER A 138 9.06 17.75 -15.09
CA SER A 138 10.00 18.79 -14.64
C SER A 138 11.47 18.38 -14.78
N SER A 139 11.77 17.08 -14.66
CA SER A 139 13.12 16.54 -14.81
C SER A 139 13.48 16.08 -16.23
N ASN A 140 12.67 16.40 -17.25
CA ASN A 140 12.86 15.96 -18.64
C ASN A 140 13.08 14.44 -18.78
N SER A 141 12.32 13.63 -18.04
CA SER A 141 12.38 12.16 -18.08
C SER A 141 11.10 11.56 -18.68
N PRO A 142 10.96 11.55 -20.03
CA PRO A 142 9.72 11.14 -20.70
C PRO A 142 9.37 9.67 -20.46
N MET A 143 10.37 8.78 -20.36
CA MET A 143 10.13 7.36 -20.07
C MET A 143 9.57 7.14 -18.66
N SER A 144 10.01 7.94 -17.69
CA SER A 144 9.47 7.89 -16.33
C SER A 144 8.04 8.43 -16.27
N ALA A 145 7.75 9.51 -16.99
CA ALA A 145 6.39 10.03 -17.10
C ALA A 145 5.45 8.99 -17.74
N LEU A 146 5.88 8.31 -18.81
CA LEU A 146 5.11 7.24 -19.45
C LEU A 146 4.84 6.07 -18.48
N ALA A 147 5.84 5.64 -17.72
CA ALA A 147 5.67 4.60 -16.70
C ALA A 147 4.64 5.02 -15.63
N GLY A 148 4.63 6.30 -15.22
CA GLY A 148 3.62 6.86 -14.34
C GLY A 148 2.20 6.76 -14.91
N ILE A 149 2.01 7.13 -16.18
CA ILE A 149 0.72 7.05 -16.88
C ILE A 149 0.23 5.60 -16.95
N ILE A 150 1.10 4.67 -17.34
CA ILE A 150 0.79 3.23 -17.39
C ILE A 150 0.39 2.73 -16.00
N GLY A 151 1.11 3.17 -14.96
CA GLY A 151 0.75 2.90 -13.57
C GLY A 151 -0.66 3.35 -13.23
N ILE A 152 -1.05 4.58 -13.58
CA ILE A 152 -2.40 5.11 -13.33
C ILE A 152 -3.46 4.25 -14.02
N VAL A 153 -3.22 3.86 -15.27
CA VAL A 153 -4.14 2.98 -16.02
C VAL A 153 -4.30 1.64 -15.30
N ILE A 154 -3.20 1.00 -14.90
CA ILE A 154 -3.23 -0.27 -14.16
C ILE A 154 -4.02 -0.11 -12.85
N TYR A 155 -3.71 0.90 -12.02
CA TYR A 155 -4.44 1.16 -10.76
C TYR A 155 -5.90 1.55 -10.96
N SER A 156 -6.27 2.08 -12.12
CA SER A 156 -7.65 2.42 -12.45
C SER A 156 -8.50 1.16 -12.72
N LEU A 157 -7.87 0.07 -13.18
CA LEU A 157 -8.54 -1.21 -13.46
C LEU A 157 -8.75 -2.08 -12.21
N TYR A 158 -8.07 -1.78 -11.10
CA TYR A 158 -8.22 -2.54 -9.86
C TYR A 158 -9.62 -2.40 -9.26
N LYS A 159 -10.14 -3.54 -8.77
CA LYS A 159 -11.35 -3.56 -7.96
C LYS A 159 -11.02 -3.26 -6.50
N THR A 160 -11.90 -2.54 -5.84
CA THR A 160 -11.81 -2.23 -4.41
C THR A 160 -12.81 -3.11 -3.68
N ALA A 161 -12.37 -3.80 -2.64
CA ALA A 161 -13.27 -4.59 -1.80
C ALA A 161 -14.20 -3.64 -1.03
N SER A 162 -15.48 -3.99 -0.95
CA SER A 162 -16.47 -3.28 -0.16
C SER A 162 -16.55 -3.90 1.23
N LYS A 163 -16.67 -3.06 2.28
CA LYS A 163 -16.92 -3.51 3.66
C LYS A 163 -18.43 -3.47 3.97
N GLU A 164 -19.25 -3.94 3.04
CA GLU A 164 -20.67 -4.11 3.35
C GLU A 164 -20.84 -5.26 4.36
N SER A 165 -21.66 -5.03 5.38
CA SER A 165 -21.98 -6.02 6.41
C SER A 165 -22.99 -7.06 5.95
N VAL A 166 -23.55 -6.89 4.75
CA VAL A 166 -24.61 -7.71 4.16
C VAL A 166 -23.97 -8.79 3.30
N SER A 167 -24.46 -10.03 3.44
CA SER A 167 -23.87 -11.15 2.73
C SER A 167 -24.16 -11.11 1.23
N SER A 168 -23.30 -11.73 0.41
CA SER A 168 -23.48 -11.79 -1.03
C SER A 168 -24.79 -12.48 -1.42
N ALA A 169 -25.16 -13.56 -0.72
CA ALA A 169 -26.45 -14.20 -0.88
C ALA A 169 -27.62 -13.25 -0.54
N GLU A 170 -27.54 -12.51 0.55
CA GLU A 170 -28.56 -11.54 0.96
C GLU A 170 -28.74 -10.41 -0.05
N ILE A 171 -27.64 -9.88 -0.63
CA ILE A 171 -27.69 -8.86 -1.68
C ILE A 171 -28.46 -9.37 -2.90
N ILE A 172 -28.17 -10.60 -3.32
CA ILE A 172 -28.82 -11.22 -4.49
C ILE A 172 -30.30 -11.49 -4.19
N ILE A 173 -30.63 -12.08 -3.04
CA ILE A 173 -32.03 -12.37 -2.69
C ILE A 173 -32.87 -11.09 -2.58
N ASN A 174 -32.33 -10.05 -1.94
CA ASN A 174 -33.03 -8.77 -1.78
C ASN A 174 -33.24 -8.05 -3.13
N SER A 175 -32.29 -8.17 -4.06
CA SER A 175 -32.42 -7.59 -5.39
C SER A 175 -33.42 -8.35 -6.27
N ILE A 176 -33.45 -9.68 -6.20
CA ILE A 176 -34.48 -10.52 -6.85
C ILE A 176 -35.87 -10.13 -6.31
N ARG A 177 -36.04 -10.03 -4.99
CA ARG A 177 -37.33 -9.66 -4.38
C ARG A 177 -37.83 -8.28 -4.78
N ARG A 178 -36.92 -7.33 -4.98
CA ARG A 178 -37.24 -5.96 -5.40
C ARG A 178 -37.48 -5.83 -6.91
N GLY A 179 -37.39 -6.92 -7.67
CA GLY A 179 -37.54 -6.90 -9.12
C GLY A 179 -36.46 -6.07 -9.83
N ALA A 180 -35.25 -6.01 -9.27
CA ALA A 180 -34.17 -5.26 -9.87
C ALA A 180 -33.70 -5.94 -11.17
N ASN A 181 -33.86 -5.26 -12.30
CA ASN A 181 -33.55 -5.83 -13.62
C ASN A 181 -32.07 -5.72 -14.03
N ASP A 182 -31.24 -5.01 -13.26
CA ASP A 182 -29.82 -4.80 -13.61
C ASP A 182 -28.90 -5.82 -12.93
N HIS A 183 -28.86 -7.03 -13.49
CA HIS A 183 -28.01 -8.12 -13.01
C HIS A 183 -26.52 -7.72 -12.93
N LYS A 184 -26.03 -6.88 -13.85
CA LYS A 184 -24.61 -6.47 -13.90
C LYS A 184 -24.23 -5.62 -12.70
N VAL A 185 -25.09 -4.69 -12.28
CA VAL A 185 -24.85 -3.86 -11.10
C VAL A 185 -24.85 -4.70 -9.83
N ILE A 186 -25.74 -5.67 -9.73
CA ILE A 186 -25.84 -6.59 -8.58
C ILE A 186 -24.59 -7.47 -8.50
N LEU A 187 -24.17 -8.06 -9.63
CA LEU A 187 -22.97 -8.88 -9.70
C LEU A 187 -21.71 -8.08 -9.33
N LYS A 188 -21.63 -6.80 -9.72
CA LYS A 188 -20.53 -5.91 -9.33
C LYS A 188 -20.47 -5.70 -7.81
N LYS A 189 -21.62 -5.58 -7.14
CA LYS A 189 -21.69 -5.49 -5.67
C LYS A 189 -21.26 -6.80 -5.00
N VAL A 190 -21.77 -7.93 -5.48
CA VAL A 190 -21.39 -9.28 -4.98
C VAL A 190 -19.88 -9.50 -5.08
N ILE A 191 -19.28 -9.20 -6.23
CA ILE A 191 -17.82 -9.33 -6.41
C ILE A 191 -17.04 -8.41 -5.45
N ALA A 192 -17.58 -7.23 -5.12
CA ALA A 192 -16.94 -6.32 -4.18
C ALA A 192 -17.01 -6.83 -2.73
N VAL A 193 -18.09 -7.52 -2.35
CA VAL A 193 -18.27 -8.12 -1.00
C VAL A 193 -17.46 -9.41 -0.84
N ASP A 194 -17.42 -10.25 -1.86
CA ASP A 194 -16.64 -11.51 -1.84
C ASP A 194 -15.14 -11.30 -2.02
N GLY A 195 -14.71 -10.09 -2.37
CA GLY A 195 -13.32 -9.72 -2.49
C GLY A 195 -12.59 -9.91 -1.16
N LYS A 196 -11.48 -10.66 -1.15
CA LYS A 196 -10.60 -10.70 0.02
C LYS A 196 -10.10 -9.28 0.30
N ASP A 197 -10.60 -8.66 1.36
CA ASP A 197 -10.15 -7.33 1.76
C ASP A 197 -8.67 -7.41 2.11
N TRP A 198 -7.89 -6.57 1.44
CA TRP A 198 -6.47 -6.46 1.72
C TRP A 198 -6.31 -5.83 3.11
N LYS A 199 -5.88 -6.66 4.08
CA LYS A 199 -5.72 -6.29 5.50
C LYS A 199 -4.59 -5.29 5.78
N GLY A 200 -3.81 -4.93 4.76
CA GLY A 200 -2.77 -3.91 4.84
C GLY A 200 -3.31 -2.50 4.98
N SER A 201 -2.42 -1.53 5.20
CA SER A 201 -2.77 -0.10 5.31
C SER A 201 -1.86 0.76 4.46
N SER A 202 -2.39 1.84 3.86
CA SER A 202 -1.62 2.82 3.07
C SER A 202 -0.41 3.41 3.81
N ILE A 203 -0.33 3.32 5.15
CA ILE A 203 0.86 3.71 5.92
C ILE A 203 2.14 3.09 5.37
N PHE A 204 2.11 1.83 4.89
CA PHE A 204 3.33 1.22 4.39
C PHE A 204 3.96 2.02 3.23
N LEU A 205 3.14 2.73 2.42
CA LEU A 205 3.64 3.59 1.35
C LEU A 205 4.41 4.78 1.93
N PHE A 206 3.91 5.40 2.98
CA PHE A 206 4.63 6.47 3.68
C PHE A 206 5.93 5.94 4.29
N LEU A 207 5.92 4.75 4.89
CA LEU A 207 7.15 4.13 5.41
C LEU A 207 8.16 3.80 4.30
N LEU A 208 7.72 3.37 3.12
CA LEU A 208 8.60 3.17 1.96
C LEU A 208 9.18 4.49 1.47
N LEU A 209 8.39 5.56 1.44
CA LEU A 209 8.89 6.89 1.09
C LEU A 209 9.92 7.38 2.12
N ALA A 210 9.65 7.21 3.41
CA ALA A 210 10.61 7.52 4.47
C ALA A 210 11.90 6.70 4.33
N PHE A 211 11.79 5.40 4.01
CA PHE A 211 12.94 4.54 3.71
C PHE A 211 13.78 5.10 2.56
N CYS A 212 13.17 5.48 1.43
CA CYS A 212 13.89 6.03 0.28
C CYS A 212 14.55 7.39 0.60
N LEU A 213 13.92 8.22 1.44
CA LEU A 213 14.50 9.47 1.91
C LEU A 213 15.68 9.25 2.87
N LEU A 214 15.59 8.26 3.77
CA LEU A 214 16.68 7.85 4.66
C LEU A 214 17.87 7.29 3.87
N LEU A 215 17.59 6.47 2.85
CA LEU A 215 18.60 5.81 2.03
C LEU A 215 19.47 6.83 1.29
N ASN A 216 18.86 7.93 0.85
CA ASN A 216 19.52 8.98 0.06
C ASN A 216 19.80 10.26 0.87
N SER A 217 19.84 10.13 2.20
CA SER A 217 20.18 11.24 3.08
C SER A 217 21.57 11.81 2.72
N PRO A 218 21.75 13.14 2.71
CA PRO A 218 23.04 13.77 2.39
C PRO A 218 24.09 13.60 3.48
N ILE A 219 23.73 12.97 4.59
CA ILE A 219 24.64 12.56 5.65
C ILE A 219 25.49 11.39 5.14
N ASP A 220 26.56 11.72 4.43
CA ASP A 220 27.46 10.78 3.76
C ASP A 220 28.33 10.06 4.80
N MET A 221 27.83 8.89 5.22
CA MET A 221 28.47 8.01 6.20
C MET A 221 29.86 7.52 5.79
N THR A 222 30.17 7.52 4.49
CA THR A 222 31.47 7.09 3.95
C THR A 222 32.46 8.24 3.92
N ARG A 223 32.01 9.44 3.59
CA ARG A 223 32.87 10.62 3.46
C ARG A 223 33.37 11.09 4.82
N GLU A 224 32.57 11.09 5.88
CA GLU A 224 33.09 11.42 7.22
C GLU A 224 34.18 10.43 7.70
N ILE A 225 34.03 9.13 7.41
CA ILE A 225 35.01 8.10 7.77
C ILE A 225 36.28 8.17 6.89
N THR A 226 36.12 8.47 5.59
CA THR A 226 37.24 8.52 4.63
C THR A 226 38.07 9.80 4.78
N TYR A 227 37.44 10.94 5.09
CA TYR A 227 38.16 12.18 5.43
C TYR A 227 38.91 12.06 6.77
N GLN A 228 38.42 11.24 7.71
CA GLN A 228 39.17 10.93 8.94
C GLN A 228 40.40 10.04 8.71
N THR A 229 40.34 9.12 7.72
CA THR A 229 41.47 8.25 7.40
C THR A 229 42.50 8.90 6.47
N ALA A 230 42.11 9.87 5.64
CA ALA A 230 43.00 10.53 4.68
C ALA A 230 43.73 11.78 5.23
N ASN A 231 43.18 12.48 6.23
CA ASN A 231 43.78 13.69 6.81
C ASN A 231 44.11 13.51 8.30
N SER A 232 45.09 12.66 8.60
CA SER A 232 45.59 12.43 9.97
C SER A 232 46.39 13.60 10.57
N THR A 233 46.46 14.76 9.90
CA THR A 233 47.29 15.91 10.33
C THR A 233 46.53 17.21 10.54
N SER A 234 45.19 17.21 10.50
CA SER A 234 44.42 18.41 10.87
C SER A 234 43.43 18.09 11.98
N TYR A 235 43.64 18.74 13.14
CA TYR A 235 42.73 18.79 14.29
C TYR A 235 41.31 19.13 13.83
N ARG A 236 40.49 18.11 13.53
CA ARG A 236 39.04 18.16 13.57
C ARG A 236 38.58 17.23 14.68
N PRO A 237 37.60 17.65 15.50
CA PRO A 237 37.23 16.90 16.69
C PRO A 237 36.81 15.50 16.27
N ALA A 238 37.25 14.49 17.03
CA ALA A 238 36.70 13.16 16.98
C ALA A 238 35.16 13.26 16.95
N LEU A 239 34.50 12.48 16.09
CA LEU A 239 33.03 12.33 16.11
C LEU A 239 32.58 12.31 17.56
N GLN A 240 31.82 13.32 17.97
CA GLN A 240 31.34 13.35 19.35
C GLN A 240 30.47 12.10 19.53
N SER A 241 30.37 11.56 20.75
CA SER A 241 29.59 10.34 20.99
C SER A 241 28.15 10.46 20.45
N ILE A 242 27.62 11.69 20.38
CA ILE A 242 26.33 12.04 19.79
C ILE A 242 26.28 11.81 18.27
N ASP A 243 27.30 12.22 17.50
CA ASP A 243 27.34 11.97 16.04
C ASP A 243 27.26 10.48 15.74
N THR A 244 28.00 9.67 16.50
CA THR A 244 28.00 8.21 16.37
C THR A 244 26.60 7.64 16.63
N ILE A 245 25.94 8.11 17.69
CA ILE A 245 24.56 7.70 18.04
C ILE A 245 23.58 8.11 16.92
N LEU A 246 23.71 9.31 16.34
CA LEU A 246 22.84 9.79 15.28
C LEU A 246 23.06 9.02 13.96
N VAL A 247 24.29 8.64 13.62
CA VAL A 247 24.58 7.78 12.46
C VAL A 247 23.97 6.40 12.65
N TYR A 248 24.14 5.76 13.81
CA TYR A 248 23.52 4.46 14.08
C TYR A 248 22.00 4.56 14.13
N GLY A 249 21.45 5.63 14.73
CA GLY A 249 20.01 5.90 14.75
C GLY A 249 19.42 5.99 13.34
N LEU A 250 20.11 6.67 12.42
CA LEU A 250 19.72 6.75 11.01
C LEU A 250 19.69 5.35 10.35
N LYS A 251 20.73 4.54 10.54
CA LYS A 251 20.81 3.15 10.01
C LYS A 251 19.70 2.27 10.57
N THR A 252 19.44 2.37 11.87
CA THR A 252 18.39 1.62 12.55
C THR A 252 17.02 2.01 12.02
N LEU A 253 16.74 3.31 11.88
CA LEU A 253 15.48 3.79 11.31
C LEU A 253 15.31 3.35 9.86
N LEU A 254 16.38 3.38 9.04
CA LEU A 254 16.35 2.91 7.65
C LEU A 254 15.90 1.45 7.58
N LEU A 255 16.59 0.55 8.29
CA LEU A 255 16.30 -0.87 8.26
C LEU A 255 14.91 -1.20 8.83
N ILE A 256 14.58 -0.64 9.99
CA ILE A 256 13.29 -0.92 10.64
C ILE A 256 12.14 -0.38 9.81
N SER A 257 12.27 0.79 9.16
CA SER A 257 11.21 1.35 8.30
C SER A 257 10.83 0.41 7.16
N LEU A 258 11.82 -0.23 6.51
CA LEU A 258 11.57 -1.21 5.46
C LEU A 258 10.90 -2.49 5.99
N ILE A 259 11.36 -2.98 7.14
CA ILE A 259 10.79 -4.20 7.76
C ILE A 259 9.34 -3.95 8.20
N VAL A 260 9.09 -2.83 8.87
CA VAL A 260 7.75 -2.46 9.34
C VAL A 260 6.81 -2.19 8.17
N SER A 261 7.28 -1.55 7.09
CA SER A 261 6.45 -1.36 5.89
C SER A 261 5.99 -2.69 5.30
N LEU A 262 6.88 -3.70 5.23
CA LEU A 262 6.52 -5.04 4.77
C LEU A 262 5.42 -5.66 5.65
N PHE A 263 5.58 -5.66 6.97
CA PHE A 263 4.58 -6.23 7.88
C PHE A 263 3.24 -5.49 7.84
N LEU A 264 3.25 -4.15 7.81
CA LEU A 264 2.03 -3.35 7.71
C LEU A 264 1.35 -3.45 6.35
N SER A 265 2.11 -3.77 5.29
CA SER A 265 1.55 -4.11 3.98
C SER A 265 0.75 -5.41 4.05
N ILE A 266 1.11 -6.39 4.88
CA ILE A 266 0.40 -7.67 4.97
C ILE A 266 -0.86 -7.53 5.84
N ASN A 267 -0.71 -7.03 7.08
CA ASN A 267 -1.81 -6.93 8.02
C ASN A 267 -1.57 -5.84 9.08
N TYR A 268 -2.21 -4.69 8.91
CA TYR A 268 -2.08 -3.56 9.83
C TYR A 268 -2.51 -3.90 11.26
N LYS A 269 -3.65 -4.57 11.45
CA LYS A 269 -4.19 -4.86 12.80
C LYS A 269 -3.23 -5.73 13.62
N LYS A 270 -2.62 -6.74 12.98
CA LYS A 270 -1.69 -7.66 13.65
C LYS A 270 -0.37 -6.98 14.02
N PHE A 271 0.12 -6.08 13.16
CA PHE A 271 1.46 -5.51 13.28
C PHE A 271 1.48 -4.05 13.73
N ARG A 272 0.34 -3.48 14.18
CA ARG A 272 0.24 -2.10 14.67
C ARG A 272 1.27 -1.75 15.76
N LEU A 273 1.66 -2.71 16.60
CA LEU A 273 2.66 -2.49 17.66
C LEU A 273 4.02 -2.10 17.08
N LEU A 274 4.41 -2.70 15.95
CA LEU A 274 5.66 -2.37 15.26
C LEU A 274 5.67 -0.91 14.78
N LEU A 275 4.51 -0.39 14.34
CA LEU A 275 4.37 1.01 13.98
C LEU A 275 4.59 1.93 15.19
N PHE A 276 3.99 1.61 16.33
CA PHE A 276 4.19 2.38 17.57
C PHE A 276 5.65 2.41 17.99
N THR A 277 6.33 1.26 17.98
CA THR A 277 7.77 1.19 18.29
C THR A 277 8.59 2.06 17.34
N LEU A 278 8.32 1.99 16.04
CA LEU A 278 9.02 2.80 15.04
C LEU A 278 8.76 4.30 15.24
N MET A 279 7.52 4.71 15.52
CA MET A 279 7.17 6.10 15.82
C MET A 279 7.93 6.62 17.05
N SER A 280 8.01 5.83 18.13
CA SER A 280 8.76 6.22 19.34
C SER A 280 10.24 6.41 19.05
N LEU A 281 10.85 5.50 18.29
CA LEU A 281 12.25 5.64 17.85
C LEU A 281 12.45 6.88 16.97
N SER A 282 11.51 7.17 16.07
CA SER A 282 11.55 8.39 15.26
C SER A 282 11.47 9.66 16.11
N VAL A 283 10.64 9.70 17.16
CA VAL A 283 10.57 10.85 18.07
C VAL A 283 11.90 11.06 18.78
N ILE A 284 12.48 10.00 19.35
CA ILE A 284 13.77 10.07 20.05
C ILE A 284 14.85 10.60 19.09
N TYR A 285 14.88 10.08 17.87
CA TYR A 285 15.83 10.54 16.85
C TYR A 285 15.65 12.02 16.52
N ILE A 286 14.42 12.48 16.26
CA ILE A 286 14.15 13.90 15.95
C ILE A 286 14.62 14.80 17.09
N VAL A 287 14.32 14.45 18.34
CA VAL A 287 14.73 15.23 19.51
C VAL A 287 16.25 15.34 19.57
N ALA A 288 16.98 14.24 19.39
CA ALA A 288 18.45 14.26 19.38
C ALA A 288 19.00 15.09 18.21
N THR A 289 18.35 15.04 17.05
CA THR A 289 18.78 15.71 15.82
C THR A 289 18.50 17.21 15.81
N ILE A 290 17.44 17.70 16.47
CA ILE A 290 17.11 19.14 16.52
C ILE A 290 18.26 19.96 17.10
N PHE A 291 18.95 19.41 18.11
CA PHE A 291 20.08 20.06 18.77
C PHE A 291 21.42 19.86 18.03
N HIS A 292 21.40 19.28 16.82
CA HIS A 292 22.61 18.94 16.07
C HIS A 292 22.56 19.42 14.62
N SER A 293 23.13 20.60 14.33
CA SER A 293 23.02 21.32 13.05
C SER A 293 23.30 20.45 11.81
N ASN A 294 24.33 19.59 11.86
CA ASN A 294 24.73 18.75 10.73
C ASN A 294 23.70 17.65 10.39
N PHE A 295 22.87 17.25 11.36
CA PHE A 295 21.89 16.18 11.18
C PHE A 295 20.48 16.72 10.96
N GLN A 296 20.21 18.01 11.11
CA GLN A 296 18.85 18.57 10.98
C GLN A 296 18.17 18.22 9.65
N VAL A 297 18.93 18.06 8.57
CA VAL A 297 18.45 17.61 7.27
C VAL A 297 17.84 16.20 7.25
N SER A 298 18.15 15.34 8.23
CA SER A 298 17.58 13.99 8.35
C SER A 298 16.30 13.92 9.18
N ILE A 299 15.73 15.06 9.61
CA ILE A 299 14.48 15.12 10.38
C ILE A 299 13.26 14.74 9.53
N PHE A 300 13.26 15.06 8.23
CA PHE A 300 12.09 14.89 7.37
C PHE A 300 11.58 13.44 7.26
N PRO A 301 12.42 12.42 7.00
CA PRO A 301 11.93 11.04 6.95
C PRO A 301 11.30 10.53 8.27
N PRO A 302 11.95 10.69 9.45
CA PRO A 302 11.34 10.37 10.75
C PRO A 302 10.04 11.13 11.02
N LEU A 303 9.93 12.38 10.57
CA LEU A 303 8.69 13.16 10.71
C LEU A 303 7.56 12.54 9.88
N LEU A 304 7.85 12.08 8.67
CA LEU A 304 6.88 11.41 7.79
C LEU A 304 6.36 10.10 8.40
N ILE A 305 7.21 9.35 9.10
CA ILE A 305 6.82 8.17 9.89
C ILE A 305 5.81 8.55 10.99
N ILE A 306 6.12 9.58 11.78
CA ILE A 306 5.27 10.00 12.90
C ILE A 306 3.93 10.53 12.40
N LEU A 307 3.92 11.41 11.42
CA LEU A 307 2.70 12.02 10.88
C LEU A 307 1.78 10.97 10.28
N SER A 308 2.31 10.08 9.43
CA SER A 308 1.49 9.03 8.80
C SER A 308 0.90 8.05 9.83
N GLY A 309 1.68 7.68 10.85
CA GLY A 309 1.20 6.84 11.95
C GLY A 309 0.14 7.54 12.81
N ALA A 310 0.37 8.79 13.20
CA ALA A 310 -0.56 9.57 14.02
C ALA A 310 -1.91 9.78 13.32
N ILE A 311 -1.90 10.17 12.03
CA ILE A 311 -3.13 10.34 11.23
C ILE A 311 -3.95 9.05 11.22
N LYS A 312 -3.30 7.90 10.99
CA LYS A 312 -4.02 6.63 10.99
C LYS A 312 -4.65 6.31 12.34
N ILE A 313 -3.90 6.46 13.42
CA ILE A 313 -4.38 6.17 14.78
C ILE A 313 -5.60 7.03 15.10
N THR A 314 -5.56 8.31 14.73
CA THR A 314 -6.69 9.24 14.92
C THR A 314 -7.91 8.80 14.12
N LEU A 315 -7.75 8.46 12.83
CA LEU A 315 -8.84 7.97 11.99
C LEU A 315 -9.47 6.67 12.53
N ASP A 316 -8.65 5.75 13.04
CA ASP A 316 -9.14 4.50 13.63
C ASP A 316 -9.91 4.73 14.94
N LYS A 317 -9.51 5.75 15.73
CA LYS A 317 -10.27 6.16 16.93
C LYS A 317 -11.61 6.78 16.57
N ILE A 318 -11.65 7.67 15.57
CA ILE A 318 -12.89 8.31 15.12
C ILE A 318 -13.88 7.25 14.64
N ALA A 319 -13.45 6.33 13.77
CA ALA A 319 -14.31 5.25 13.28
C ALA A 319 -14.84 4.34 14.40
N LEU A 320 -14.10 4.16 15.50
CA LEU A 320 -14.54 3.38 16.65
C LEU A 320 -15.55 4.14 17.53
N VAL A 321 -15.49 5.46 17.57
CA VAL A 321 -16.47 6.30 18.26
C VAL A 321 -17.78 6.33 17.47
N GLU A 322 -17.73 6.54 16.15
CA GLU A 322 -18.89 6.52 15.27
C GLU A 322 -19.62 5.17 15.33
N ALA A 323 -18.88 4.06 15.24
CA ALA A 323 -19.46 2.72 15.33
C ALA A 323 -20.12 2.39 16.68
N LYS A 324 -19.79 3.12 17.75
CA LYS A 324 -20.45 2.98 19.06
C LYS A 324 -21.70 3.84 19.18
N GLN A 325 -21.80 4.92 18.43
CA GLN A 325 -22.97 5.78 18.41
C GLN A 325 -24.11 5.18 17.59
N ASP A 326 -23.80 4.45 16.51
CA ASP A 326 -24.81 3.76 15.68
C ASP A 326 -25.47 2.53 16.36
N VAL A 327 -25.04 2.17 17.57
CA VAL A 327 -25.58 1.04 18.35
C VAL A 327 -26.56 1.51 19.46
N HIS A 328 -26.79 2.83 19.57
CA HIS A 328 -27.72 3.44 20.52
C HIS A 328 -28.86 4.18 19.82
#